data_AF-A0A066UYF4-F1
#
_entry.id   AF-A0A066UYF4-F1
#
_cell.length_a   1.000
_cell.length_b   1.000
_cell.length_c   1.000
_cell.angle_alpha   90.00
_cell.angle_beta   90.00
_cell.angle_gamma   90.00
#
_symmetry.space_group_name_H-M   'P 1'
#
loop_
_entity.id
_entity.type
_entity.pdbx_description
1 polymer ?
#
loop_
_entity_poly.entity_id
_entity_poly.type
_entity_poly.pdbx_seq_one_letter_code
_entity_poly.pdbx_strand_id
1 'polypeptide(L)'
;MKTRVCAGLLVAISLVSALIFLLAGDSHFPVTQWPKEAYLGLVFSVVWGGGVMASVAYVFSAMVFVTVAVVGYAIGYKIGSYLPTSSDTK
;
A
#
# COMPACT_ATOMS: atom_id res chain seq x y z
N MET A 1 8.54 -14.41 16.78
CA MET A 1 8.51 -13.19 15.92
C MET A 1 7.87 -12.06 16.72
N LYS A 2 8.49 -10.87 16.77
CA LYS A 2 7.98 -9.72 17.53
C LYS A 2 6.60 -9.33 17.00
N THR A 3 5.55 -9.46 17.81
CA THR A 3 4.13 -9.16 17.49
C THR A 3 3.93 -7.79 16.83
N ARG A 4 4.78 -6.82 17.20
CA ARG A 4 4.87 -5.46 16.65
C ARG A 4 5.15 -5.43 15.15
N VAL A 5 6.03 -6.31 14.68
CA VAL A 5 6.42 -6.41 13.26
C VAL A 5 5.31 -7.07 12.45
N CYS A 6 4.63 -8.08 13.01
CA CYS A 6 3.48 -8.72 12.39
C CYS A 6 2.30 -7.74 12.25
N ALA A 7 2.01 -6.93 13.28
CA ALA A 7 0.99 -5.88 13.20
C ALA A 7 1.32 -4.82 12.14
N GLY A 8 2.59 -4.35 12.10
CA GLY A 8 3.07 -3.44 11.06
C GLY A 8 2.90 -4.01 9.65
N LEU A 9 3.27 -5.27 9.45
CA LEU A 9 3.19 -5.94 8.16
C LEU A 9 1.73 -6.13 7.70
N LEU A 10 0.84 -6.56 8.60
CA LEU A 10 -0.58 -6.76 8.27
C LEU A 10 -1.25 -5.44 7.88
N VAL A 11 -0.97 -4.35 8.60
CA VAL A 11 -1.51 -3.03 8.25
C VAL A 11 -0.96 -2.54 6.92
N ALA A 12 0.35 -2.72 6.66
CA ALA A 12 0.94 -2.36 5.38
C ALA A 12 0.32 -3.13 4.20
N ILE A 13 0.13 -4.44 4.34
CA ILE A 13 -0.49 -5.30 3.31
C ILE A 13 -1.94 -4.89 3.06
N SER A 14 -2.71 -4.64 4.12
CA SER A 14 -4.10 -4.19 4.00
C SER A 14 -4.20 -2.83 3.33
N LEU A 15 -3.30 -1.89 3.67
CA LEU A 15 -3.28 -0.55 3.08
C LEU A 15 -2.92 -0.59 1.59
N VAL A 16 -1.92 -1.39 1.20
CA VAL A 16 -1.56 -1.58 -0.21
C VAL A 16 -2.70 -2.27 -0.97
N SER A 17 -3.33 -3.27 -0.37
CA SER A 17 -4.50 -3.95 -0.96
C SER A 17 -5.68 -2.99 -1.13
N ALA A 18 -5.94 -2.12 -0.16
CA ALA A 18 -6.98 -1.09 -0.24
C ALA A 18 -6.69 -0.07 -1.35
N LEU A 19 -5.42 0.34 -1.52
CA LEU A 19 -5.00 1.22 -2.62
C LEU A 19 -5.25 0.56 -3.98
N ILE A 20 -4.89 -0.72 -4.11
CA ILE A 20 -5.13 -1.50 -5.33
C ILE A 20 -6.63 -1.62 -5.60
N PHE A 21 -7.43 -1.90 -4.57
CA PHE A 21 -8.89 -2.00 -4.69
C PHE A 21 -9.54 -0.66 -5.06
N LEU A 22 -9.02 0.46 -4.57
CA LEU A 22 -9.54 1.79 -4.90
C LEU A 22 -9.28 2.15 -6.36
N LEU A 23 -8.14 1.73 -6.92
CA LEU A 23 -7.79 2.01 -8.32
C LEU A 23 -8.31 0.97 -9.32
N ALA A 24 -8.40 -0.30 -8.93
CA ALA A 24 -8.75 -1.41 -9.82
C ALA A 24 -10.05 -2.14 -9.41
N GLY A 25 -10.79 -1.66 -8.41
CA GLY A 25 -11.99 -2.32 -7.89
C GLY A 25 -13.16 -2.35 -8.87
N ASP A 26 -13.16 -1.47 -9.87
CA ASP A 26 -14.13 -1.48 -10.98
C ASP A 26 -13.63 -2.30 -12.18
N SER A 27 -12.36 -2.72 -12.20
CA SER A 27 -11.81 -3.50 -13.31
C SER A 27 -12.49 -4.87 -13.39
N HIS A 28 -13.09 -5.17 -14.54
CA HIS A 28 -13.68 -6.47 -14.90
C HIS A 28 -12.62 -7.59 -15.10
N PHE A 29 -11.39 -7.36 -14.62
CA PHE A 29 -10.27 -8.26 -14.79
C PHE A 29 -10.12 -9.19 -13.57
N PRO A 30 -9.51 -10.38 -13.74
CA PRO A 30 -9.25 -11.29 -12.62
C PRO A 30 -8.33 -10.63 -11.58
N VAL A 31 -8.57 -10.93 -10.30
CA VAL A 31 -7.91 -10.30 -9.13
C VAL A 31 -6.37 -10.38 -9.16
N THR A 32 -5.82 -11.42 -9.80
CA THR A 32 -4.37 -11.59 -10.00
C THR A 32 -3.75 -10.48 -10.86
N GLN A 33 -4.55 -9.79 -11.65
CA GLN A 33 -4.12 -8.72 -12.55
C GLN A 33 -4.31 -7.32 -11.94
N TRP A 34 -5.08 -7.19 -10.86
CA TRP A 34 -5.35 -5.90 -10.23
C TRP A 34 -4.12 -5.10 -9.77
N PRO A 35 -3.03 -5.72 -9.26
CA PRO A 35 -1.85 -4.96 -8.86
C PRO A 35 -1.20 -4.22 -10.04
N LYS A 36 -1.18 -4.86 -11.22
CA LYS A 36 -0.59 -4.29 -12.43
C LYS A 36 -1.48 -3.17 -12.99
N GLU A 37 -2.80 -3.36 -12.93
CA GLU A 37 -3.81 -2.41 -13.41
C GLU A 37 -3.78 -1.15 -12.54
N ALA A 38 -3.78 -1.31 -11.22
CA ALA A 38 -3.69 -0.20 -10.29
C ALA A 38 -2.40 0.59 -10.49
N TYR A 39 -1.26 -0.08 -10.70
CA TYR A 39 -0.01 0.61 -10.96
C TYR A 39 -0.06 1.42 -12.27
N LEU A 40 -0.52 0.81 -13.36
CA LEU A 40 -0.64 1.48 -14.66
C LEU A 40 -1.68 2.61 -14.64
N GLY A 41 -2.80 2.44 -13.94
CA GLY A 41 -3.81 3.48 -13.73
C GLY A 41 -3.27 4.67 -12.94
N LEU A 42 -2.39 4.42 -11.96
CA LEU A 42 -1.70 5.48 -11.22
C LEU A 42 -0.70 6.21 -12.12
N VAL A 43 0.11 5.47 -12.91
CA VAL A 43 1.02 6.05 -13.91
C VAL A 43 0.25 6.91 -14.90
N PHE A 44 -0.87 6.39 -15.45
CA PHE A 44 -1.73 7.14 -16.36
C PHE A 44 -2.27 8.41 -15.71
N SER A 45 -2.78 8.33 -14.49
CA SER A 45 -3.31 9.50 -13.76
C SER A 45 -2.23 10.57 -13.53
N VAL A 46 -0.98 10.18 -13.33
CA VAL A 46 0.17 11.09 -13.16
C VAL A 46 0.60 11.70 -14.49
N VAL A 47 0.68 10.91 -15.58
CA VAL A 47 0.98 11.42 -16.92
C VAL A 47 -0.10 12.39 -17.38
N TRP A 48 -1.37 12.00 -17.20
CA TRP A 48 -2.52 12.77 -17.63
C TRP A 48 -2.77 14.01 -16.76
N GLY A 49 -2.72 13.86 -15.43
CA GLY A 49 -2.96 14.95 -14.49
C GLY A 49 -1.76 15.90 -14.30
N GLY A 50 -0.53 15.42 -14.50
CA GLY A 50 0.69 16.20 -14.34
C GLY A 50 1.33 16.68 -15.66
N GLY A 51 0.90 16.16 -16.82
CA GLY A 51 1.49 16.49 -18.12
C GLY A 51 2.97 16.09 -18.23
N VAL A 52 3.41 15.08 -17.48
CA VAL A 52 4.82 14.67 -17.37
C VAL A 52 5.13 13.51 -18.32
N MET A 53 6.38 13.42 -18.79
CA MET A 53 6.87 12.29 -19.58
C MET A 53 6.63 10.94 -18.87
N ALA A 54 6.27 9.92 -19.65
CA ALA A 54 5.93 8.58 -19.13
C ALA A 54 6.99 8.01 -18.18
N SER A 55 8.29 8.20 -18.49
CA SER A 55 9.40 7.73 -17.66
C SER A 55 9.36 8.27 -16.23
N VAL A 56 8.99 9.54 -16.04
CA VAL A 56 8.93 10.18 -14.72
C VAL A 56 7.71 9.69 -13.95
N ALA A 57 6.58 9.48 -14.63
CA ALA A 57 5.37 8.97 -14.02
C ALA A 57 5.54 7.54 -13.48
N TYR A 58 6.32 6.67 -14.16
CA TYR A 58 6.68 5.36 -13.61
C TYR A 58 7.46 5.48 -12.30
N VAL A 59 8.49 6.32 -12.26
CA VAL A 59 9.29 6.53 -11.04
C VAL A 59 8.43 7.10 -9.92
N PHE A 60 7.56 8.07 -10.23
CA PHE A 60 6.67 8.68 -9.26
C PHE A 60 5.65 7.67 -8.70
N SER A 61 4.99 6.88 -9.55
CA SER A 61 4.06 5.83 -9.10
C SER A 61 4.74 4.79 -8.23
N ALA A 62 5.96 4.38 -8.56
CA ALA A 62 6.75 3.50 -7.69
C ALA A 62 7.01 4.14 -6.33
N MET A 63 7.35 5.44 -6.31
CA MET A 63 7.55 6.19 -5.07
C MET A 63 6.28 6.29 -4.23
N VAL A 64 5.10 6.45 -4.85
CA VAL A 64 3.80 6.45 -4.16
C VAL A 64 3.54 5.10 -3.51
N PHE A 65 3.73 3.98 -4.23
CA PHE A 65 3.57 2.63 -3.65
C PHE A 65 4.50 2.40 -2.46
N VAL A 66 5.77 2.79 -2.58
CA VAL A 66 6.74 2.71 -1.47
C VAL A 66 6.30 3.57 -0.29
N THR A 67 5.85 4.80 -0.55
CA THR A 67 5.38 5.71 0.51
C THR A 67 4.18 5.13 1.25
N VAL A 68 3.19 4.58 0.52
CA VAL A 68 2.02 3.93 1.11
C VAL A 68 2.45 2.72 1.96
N ALA A 69 3.38 1.90 1.47
CA ALA A 69 3.90 0.77 2.23
C ALA A 69 4.63 1.20 3.51
N VAL A 70 5.48 2.23 3.44
CA VAL A 70 6.25 2.76 4.58
C VAL A 70 5.33 3.43 5.60
N VAL A 71 4.36 4.23 5.15
CA VAL A 71 3.38 4.88 6.03
C VAL A 71 2.48 3.84 6.69
N GLY A 72 1.99 2.85 5.94
CA GLY A 72 1.20 1.74 6.49
C GLY A 72 1.98 0.92 7.51
N TYR A 73 3.26 0.65 7.25
CA TYR A 73 4.14 -0.03 8.19
C TYR A 73 4.39 0.82 9.44
N ALA A 74 4.65 2.12 9.29
CA ALA A 74 4.87 3.03 10.42
C ALA A 74 3.62 3.15 11.32
N ILE A 75 2.43 3.25 10.71
CA ILE A 75 1.16 3.27 11.42
C ILE A 75 0.94 1.94 12.16
N GLY A 76 1.09 0.80 11.46
CA GLY A 76 0.89 -0.52 12.08
C GLY A 76 1.95 -0.86 13.14
N TYR A 77 3.19 -0.39 12.99
CA TYR A 77 4.24 -0.52 13.99
C TYR A 77 3.92 0.31 15.23
N LYS A 78 3.41 1.54 15.05
CA LYS A 78 2.97 2.41 16.14
C LYS A 78 1.75 1.81 16.86
N ILE A 79 0.75 1.30 16.13
CA ILE A 79 -0.42 0.61 16.71
C ILE A 79 0.02 -0.67 17.45
N GLY A 80 0.94 -1.45 16.86
CA GLY A 80 1.52 -2.63 17.48
C GLY A 80 2.35 -2.35 18.74
N SER A 81 2.72 -1.08 18.99
CA SER A 81 3.33 -0.66 20.26
C SER A 81 2.31 -0.39 21.36
N TYR A 82 1.07 -0.05 21.00
CA TYR A 82 -0.04 0.14 21.94
C TYR A 82 -0.80 -1.17 22.23
N LEU A 83 -0.58 -2.20 21.42
CA LEU A 83 -1.22 -3.50 21.60
C LEU A 83 -0.60 -4.19 22.83
N PRO A 84 -1.34 -4.36 23.95
CA PRO A 84 -0.80 -4.93 25.16
C PRO A 84 -0.32 -6.34 24.85
N THR A 85 0.95 -6.61 25.15
CA THR A 85 1.45 -7.99 25.12
C THR A 85 0.65 -8.75 26.15
N SER A 86 -0.08 -9.78 25.74
CA SER A 86 -0.90 -10.67 26.57
C SER A 86 -0.06 -11.55 27.52
N SER A 87 1.06 -11.03 28.03
CA SER A 87 1.91 -11.65 29.04
C SER A 87 1.77 -11.00 30.42
N ASP A 88 0.99 -9.91 30.55
CA ASP A 88 0.69 -9.26 31.83
C ASP A 88 -0.70 -9.67 32.36
N THR A 89 -0.97 -10.97 32.30
CA THR A 89 -2.13 -11.56 32.98
C THR A 89 -1.67 -12.90 33.52
N LYS A 90 -0.83 -12.84 34.56
CA LYS A 90 -0.58 -13.98 35.43
C LYS A 90 -0.54 -13.50 36.87
#